data_AF-A0A1H8EVW7-F1
#
_entry.id   AF-A0A1H8EVW7-F1
#
_cell.length_a   1.000
_cell.length_b   1.000
_cell.length_c   1.000
_cell.angle_alpha   90.00
_cell.angle_beta   90.00
_cell.angle_gamma   90.00
#
_symmetry.space_group_name_H-M   'P 1'
#
loop_
_entity.id
_entity.type
_entity.pdbx_description
1 polymer ?
#
loop_
_entity_poly.entity_id
_entity_poly.type
_entity_poly.pdbx_seq_one_letter_code
_entity_poly.pdbx_strand_id
1 'polypeptide(L)'
;MGQTFEIDGSTYTEEELIDILREQIPGLKKYSHFADATIEFCSNNKEGEIFFYVTKNDEDMMVKIGQDGNIYWDWTGQVFG
;
A
#
# COMPACT_ATOMS: atom_id res chain seq x y z
N MET A 1 0.14 20.49 -6.23
CA MET A 1 1.31 19.60 -6.37
C MET A 1 1.09 18.48 -5.38
N GLY A 2 0.91 17.25 -5.86
CA GLY A 2 0.67 16.08 -5.01
C GLY A 2 1.90 15.73 -4.18
N GLN A 3 1.69 14.93 -3.13
CA GLN A 3 2.79 14.39 -2.33
C GLN A 3 3.60 13.39 -3.17
N THR A 4 4.92 13.47 -3.07
CA THR A 4 5.87 12.55 -3.73
C THR A 4 6.67 11.80 -2.69
N PHE A 5 7.09 10.59 -3.03
CA PHE A 5 7.80 9.66 -2.18
C PHE A 5 9.06 9.17 -2.86
N GLU A 6 10.19 9.19 -2.16
CA GLU A 6 11.42 8.56 -2.63
C GLU A 6 11.44 7.11 -2.13
N ILE A 7 11.62 6.17 -3.06
CA ILE A 7 11.68 4.72 -2.83
C ILE A 7 12.74 4.15 -3.78
N ASP A 8 13.74 3.43 -3.24
CA ASP A 8 14.85 2.83 -4.00
C ASP A 8 15.51 3.80 -5.01
N GLY A 9 15.70 5.06 -4.60
CA GLY A 9 16.31 6.10 -5.43
C GLY A 9 15.42 6.65 -6.57
N SER A 10 14.16 6.23 -6.63
CA SER A 10 13.16 6.73 -7.58
C SER A 10 12.07 7.52 -6.86
N THR A 11 11.52 8.53 -7.54
CA THR A 11 10.43 9.35 -7.01
C THR A 11 9.10 8.89 -7.58
N TYR A 12 8.13 8.65 -6.69
CA TYR A 12 6.78 8.23 -7.03
C TYR A 12 5.74 9.18 -6.45
N THR A 13 4.63 9.34 -7.15
CA THR A 13 3.41 9.96 -6.63
C THR A 13 2.54 8.93 -5.93
N GLU A 14 1.59 9.39 -5.12
CA GLU A 14 0.58 8.51 -4.51
C GLU A 14 -0.19 7.68 -5.55
N GLU A 15 -0.58 8.30 -6.67
CA GLU A 15 -1.33 7.64 -7.75
C GLU A 15 -0.50 6.53 -8.41
N GLU A 16 0.78 6.78 -8.69
CA GLU A 16 1.68 5.76 -9.27
C GLU A 16 1.87 4.57 -8.32
N LEU A 17 1.95 4.81 -7.01
CA LEU A 17 2.04 3.73 -6.02
C LEU A 17 0.74 2.91 -5.97
N ILE A 18 -0.42 3.57 -6.01
CA ILE A 18 -1.72 2.89 -6.06
C ILE A 18 -1.83 2.03 -7.32
N ASP A 19 -1.40 2.52 -8.47
CA ASP A 19 -1.42 1.77 -9.72
C ASP A 19 -0.51 0.53 -9.66
N ILE A 20 0.70 0.66 -9.11
CA ILE A 20 1.60 -0.49 -8.87
C ILE A 20 0.94 -1.53 -7.96
N LEU A 21 0.29 -1.10 -6.87
CA LEU A 21 -0.41 -2.00 -5.96
C LEU A 21 -1.56 -2.72 -6.68
N ARG A 22 -2.37 -2.00 -7.46
CA ARG A 22 -3.49 -2.58 -8.24
C ARG A 22 -3.03 -3.61 -9.25
N GLU A 23 -1.89 -3.41 -9.90
CA GLU A 23 -1.33 -4.37 -10.85
C GLU A 23 -0.89 -5.68 -10.16
N GLN A 24 -0.38 -5.59 -8.92
CA GLN A 24 0.12 -6.77 -8.20
C GLN A 24 -0.98 -7.62 -7.56
N ILE A 25 -2.02 -7.00 -6.98
CA ILE A 25 -3.06 -7.71 -6.19
C ILE A 25 -3.64 -8.94 -6.90
N PRO A 26 -4.07 -8.86 -8.18
CA PRO A 26 -4.63 -10.01 -8.90
C PRO A 26 -3.67 -11.20 -9.00
N GLY A 27 -2.35 -10.95 -9.02
CA GLY A 27 -1.32 -11.97 -9.07
C GLY A 27 -1.04 -12.65 -7.72
N LEU A 28 -1.47 -12.04 -6.61
CA LEU A 28 -1.27 -12.57 -5.26
C LEU A 28 -2.35 -13.60 -4.94
N LYS A 29 -2.05 -14.90 -5.12
CA LYS A 29 -3.05 -15.98 -4.90
C LYS A 29 -3.83 -15.90 -3.59
N LYS A 30 -3.21 -15.42 -2.50
CA LYS A 30 -3.86 -15.26 -1.18
C LYS A 30 -4.78 -14.04 -1.10
N TYR A 31 -4.48 -12.98 -1.86
CA TYR A 31 -5.13 -11.67 -1.79
C TYR A 31 -5.82 -11.28 -3.10
N SER A 32 -5.91 -12.18 -4.08
CA SER A 32 -6.46 -11.89 -5.41
C SER A 32 -7.94 -11.48 -5.35
N HIS A 33 -8.64 -11.82 -4.26
CA HIS A 33 -10.00 -11.37 -4.02
C HIS A 33 -10.09 -9.87 -3.71
N PHE A 34 -8.99 -9.19 -3.38
CA PHE A 34 -8.90 -7.72 -3.26
C PHE A 34 -8.60 -7.01 -4.59
N ALA A 35 -8.63 -7.68 -5.74
CA ALA A 35 -8.25 -7.09 -7.04
C ALA A 35 -9.02 -5.81 -7.43
N ASP A 36 -10.24 -5.67 -6.93
CA ASP A 36 -11.18 -4.57 -7.09
C ASP A 36 -11.41 -3.79 -5.77
N ALA A 37 -10.52 -3.96 -4.80
CA ALA A 37 -10.57 -3.25 -3.53
C ALA A 37 -10.28 -1.76 -3.69
N THR A 38 -10.82 -0.97 -2.77
CA THR A 38 -10.42 0.43 -2.60
C THR A 38 -9.02 0.46 -1.99
N ILE A 39 -8.12 1.29 -2.54
CA ILE A 39 -6.78 1.50 -2.01
C ILE A 39 -6.64 2.98 -1.64
N GLU A 40 -6.28 3.26 -0.39
CA GLU A 40 -6.16 4.63 0.14
C GLU A 40 -4.84 4.82 0.87
N PHE A 41 -4.20 5.97 0.69
CA PHE A 41 -2.98 6.31 1.40
C PHE A 41 -3.22 6.49 2.90
N CYS A 42 -2.36 5.91 3.73
CA CYS A 42 -2.46 6.07 5.18
C CYS A 42 -1.93 7.44 5.62
N SER A 43 -2.80 8.25 6.21
CA SER A 43 -2.47 9.60 6.68
C SER A 43 -1.44 9.66 7.82
N ASN A 44 -1.23 8.54 8.52
CA ASN A 44 -0.29 8.41 9.63
C ASN A 44 1.09 7.87 9.22
N ASN A 45 1.42 7.90 7.92
CA ASN A 45 2.71 7.46 7.42
C ASN A 45 3.86 8.20 8.11
N LYS A 46 4.82 7.44 8.63
CA LYS A 46 6.05 7.97 9.25
C LYS A 46 7.14 8.10 8.20
N GLU A 47 8.13 8.95 8.48
CA GLU A 47 9.32 9.07 7.63
C GLU A 47 9.99 7.70 7.44
N GLY A 48 10.22 7.32 6.18
CA GLY A 48 10.89 6.08 5.81
C GLY A 48 9.99 4.84 5.65
N GLU A 49 8.67 4.92 5.83
CA GLU A 49 7.77 3.79 5.55
C GLU A 49 6.41 4.30 5.03
N ILE A 50 5.95 3.74 3.91
CA ILE A 50 4.71 4.16 3.27
C ILE A 50 3.66 3.07 3.44
N PHE A 51 2.49 3.43 3.97
CA PHE A 51 1.39 2.51 4.19
C PHE A 51 0.15 2.90 3.38
N PHE A 52 -0.59 1.88 2.94
CA PHE A 52 -1.86 1.99 2.25
C PHE A 52 -2.90 1.07 2.92
N TYR A 53 -4.13 1.54 3.02
CA TYR A 53 -5.29 0.72 3.37
C TYR A 53 -5.88 0.12 2.09
N VAL A 54 -6.23 -1.16 2.15
CA VAL A 54 -6.88 -1.92 1.07
C VAL A 54 -8.15 -2.53 1.64
N THR A 55 -9.31 -2.06 1.19
CA THR A 55 -10.61 -2.42 1.78
C THR A 55 -11.56 -2.98 0.73
N LYS A 56 -12.19 -4.11 1.05
CA LYS A 56 -13.25 -4.73 0.23
C LYS A 56 -14.25 -5.47 1.10
N ASN A 57 -15.55 -5.19 0.93
CA ASN A 57 -16.66 -5.93 1.55
C ASN A 57 -16.43 -6.26 3.04
N ASP A 58 -16.09 -5.25 3.84
CA ASP A 58 -15.78 -5.35 5.29
C ASP A 58 -14.47 -6.09 5.65
N GLU A 59 -13.68 -6.52 4.66
CA GLU A 59 -12.31 -6.98 4.86
C GLU A 59 -11.34 -5.82 4.65
N ASP A 60 -10.42 -5.64 5.61
CA ASP A 60 -9.36 -4.65 5.56
C ASP A 60 -7.99 -5.33 5.54
N MET A 61 -7.09 -4.78 4.73
CA MET A 61 -5.70 -5.14 4.66
C MET A 61 -4.87 -3.86 4.66
N MET A 62 -3.73 -3.89 5.35
CA MET A 62 -2.75 -2.82 5.26
C MET A 62 -1.51 -3.32 4.51
N VAL A 63 -1.02 -2.47 3.62
CA VAL A 63 0.12 -2.72 2.76
C VAL A 63 1.21 -1.74 3.10
N LYS A 64 2.44 -2.22 3.23
CA LYS A 64 3.62 -1.39 3.45
C LYS A 64 4.52 -1.43 2.23
N ILE A 65 4.99 -0.27 1.79
CA ILE A 65 6.08 -0.12 0.82
C ILE A 65 7.31 0.34 1.59
N GLY A 66 8.33 -0.50 1.62
CA GLY A 66 9.63 -0.19 2.20
C GLY A 66 10.41 0.78 1.33
N GLN A 67 11.35 1.51 1.93
CA GLN A 67 12.28 2.40 1.20
C GLN A 67 13.23 1.65 0.25
N ASP A 68 13.35 0.34 0.45
CA ASP A 68 14.05 -0.60 -0.42
C ASP A 68 13.21 -1.05 -1.63
N GLY A 69 11.99 -0.52 -1.80
CA GLY A 69 11.07 -0.89 -2.87
C GLY A 69 10.30 -2.18 -2.64
N ASN A 70 10.54 -2.88 -1.52
CA ASN A 70 9.82 -4.11 -1.21
C ASN A 70 8.40 -3.82 -0.72
N ILE A 71 7.42 -4.59 -1.21
CA ILE A 71 6.01 -4.45 -0.85
C ILE A 71 5.59 -5.62 0.05
N TYR A 72 5.05 -5.28 1.21
CA TYR A 72 4.63 -6.21 2.24
C TYR A 72 3.11 -6.16 2.37
N TRP A 73 2.46 -7.24 1.98
CA TRP A 73 1.01 -7.44 2.05
C TRP A 73 0.64 -8.03 3.43
N ASP A 74 -0.55 -7.70 3.94
CA ASP A 74 -1.09 -8.24 5.21
C ASP A 74 -0.31 -7.80 6.46
N TRP A 75 0.25 -6.60 6.42
CA TRP A 75 0.86 -6.00 7.61
C TRP A 75 -0.23 -5.48 8.54
N THR A 76 -0.80 -6.36 9.35
CA THR A 76 -1.64 -5.99 10.50
C THR A 76 -0.76 -5.82 11.74
N GLY A 77 0.06 -4.78 11.76
CA GLY A 77 0.64 -4.33 13.03
C GLY A 77 -0.52 -3.93 13.95
N GLN A 78 -0.56 -4.45 15.19
CA GLN A 78 -1.57 -4.03 16.18
C GLN A 78 -1.63 -2.50 16.23
N VAL A 79 -2.75 -1.93 15.78
CA VAL A 79 -3.11 -0.55 16.11
C VAL A 79 -3.53 -0.59 17.57
N PHE A 80 -2.57 -0.52 18.49
CA PHE A 80 -2.88 -0.20 19.88
C PHE A 80 -3.45 1.22 19.90
N GLY A 81 -4.78 1.30 20.06
CA GLY A 81 -5.47 2.50 20.53
C GLY A 81 -5.23 2.75 22.01
#